data_AF-A0A7W0PPU0-F1
#
_entry.id   AF-A0A7W0PPU0-F1
#
_cell.length_a   1.000
_cell.length_b   1.000
_cell.length_c   1.000
_cell.angle_alpha   90.00
_cell.angle_beta   90.00
_cell.angle_gamma   90.00
#
_symmetry.space_group_name_H-M   'P 1'
#
loop_
_entity.id
_entity.type
_entity.pdbx_description
1 polymer ?
#
loop_
_entity_poly.entity_id
_entity_poly.type
_entity_poly.pdbx_seq_one_letter_code
_entity_poly.pdbx_strand_id
1 'polypeptide(L)'
;MAKTSPREPVRDRVNVRTPMRCPICDGSLQDVLIRDLGGVTADITWQLHAGQCAEHGWFQTEVVSRPPREIFAVTRPFGAARRIVVDGREHFSFSTSWNDLPQQERRQKVDPLEASYWQTKPLSK
;
A
#
# COMPACT_ATOMS: atom_id res chain seq x y z
N MET A 1 -34.66 27.91 -0.44
CA MET A 1 -34.22 26.60 -0.98
C MET A 1 -32.74 26.45 -0.68
N ALA A 2 -32.37 25.62 0.30
CA ALA A 2 -30.96 25.37 0.63
C ALA A 2 -30.34 24.53 -0.49
N LYS A 3 -29.25 25.03 -1.09
CA LYS A 3 -28.43 24.25 -2.03
C LYS A 3 -27.75 23.14 -1.24
N THR A 4 -28.20 21.90 -1.42
CA THR A 4 -27.48 20.72 -0.95
C THR A 4 -26.15 20.69 -1.71
N SER A 5 -25.06 21.04 -1.04
CA SER A 5 -23.72 20.87 -1.59
C SER A 5 -23.55 19.38 -1.95
N PRO A 6 -22.99 19.02 -3.12
CA PRO A 6 -22.65 17.63 -3.39
C PRO A 6 -21.77 17.16 -2.23
N ARG A 7 -22.16 16.07 -1.56
CA ARG A 7 -21.27 15.39 -0.60
C ARG A 7 -19.97 15.13 -1.36
N GLU A 8 -18.88 15.77 -0.96
CA GLU A 8 -17.57 15.42 -1.49
C GLU A 8 -17.41 13.90 -1.32
N PRO A 9 -16.97 13.18 -2.36
CA PRO A 9 -16.75 11.75 -2.22
C PRO A 9 -15.79 11.52 -1.06
N VAL A 10 -16.16 10.59 -0.17
CA VAL A 10 -15.36 10.26 1.01
C VAL A 10 -14.00 9.77 0.51
N ARG A 11 -12.97 10.60 0.68
CA ARG A 11 -11.61 10.32 0.18
C ARG A 11 -10.98 9.11 0.88
N ASP A 12 -11.37 8.85 2.13
CA ASP A 12 -10.79 7.81 2.97
C ASP A 12 -11.80 6.68 3.20
N ARG A 13 -11.42 5.47 2.79
CA ARG A 13 -12.17 4.24 3.07
C ARG A 13 -11.55 3.58 4.28
N VAL A 14 -12.35 3.38 5.32
CA VAL A 14 -11.90 2.83 6.61
C VAL A 14 -12.35 1.38 6.78
N ASN A 15 -11.53 0.56 7.45
CA ASN A 15 -11.80 -0.86 7.72
C ASN A 15 -12.08 -1.68 6.45
N VAL A 16 -11.36 -1.36 5.38
CA VAL A 16 -11.43 -2.07 4.09
C VAL A 16 -10.39 -3.19 4.02
N ARG A 17 -10.41 -3.97 2.95
CA ARG A 17 -9.39 -4.99 2.69
C ARG A 17 -8.31 -4.44 1.77
N THR A 18 -7.08 -4.88 2.00
CA THR A 18 -5.93 -4.61 1.14
C THR A 18 -5.17 -5.92 0.91
N PRO A 19 -4.56 -6.14 -0.26
CA PRO A 19 -3.65 -7.28 -0.45
C PRO A 19 -2.35 -7.14 0.36
N MET A 20 -2.06 -5.94 0.88
CA MET A 20 -0.87 -5.66 1.67
C MET A 20 -0.81 -6.50 2.96
N ARG A 21 0.32 -7.17 3.15
CA ARG A 21 0.68 -7.91 4.36
C ARG A 21 1.81 -7.17 5.09
N CYS A 22 2.05 -7.48 6.35
CA CYS A 22 3.21 -6.94 7.04
C CYS A 22 4.49 -7.41 6.34
N PRO A 23 5.38 -6.51 5.88
CA PRO A 23 6.54 -6.93 5.10
C PRO A 23 7.66 -7.56 5.95
N ILE A 24 7.48 -7.63 7.28
CA ILE A 24 8.42 -8.24 8.22
C ILE A 24 7.95 -9.63 8.63
N CYS A 25 6.73 -9.78 9.14
CA CYS A 25 6.22 -11.06 9.64
C CYS A 25 5.18 -11.75 8.75
N ASP A 26 4.87 -11.18 7.58
CA ASP A 26 3.77 -11.60 6.71
C ASP A 26 2.40 -11.62 7.42
N GLY A 27 2.23 -10.99 8.57
CA GLY A 27 0.95 -10.90 9.27
C GLY A 27 -0.10 -10.12 8.46
N SER A 28 -1.38 -10.48 8.62
CA SER A 28 -2.49 -9.63 8.15
C SER A 28 -2.44 -8.26 8.84
N LEU A 29 -2.74 -7.21 8.08
CA LEU A 29 -2.82 -5.86 8.63
C LEU A 29 -4.23 -5.57 9.14
N GLN A 30 -4.29 -4.89 10.29
CA GLN A 30 -5.51 -4.33 10.87
C GLN A 30 -5.62 -2.83 10.57
N ASP A 31 -6.74 -2.22 10.97
CA ASP A 31 -6.99 -0.78 10.86
C ASP A 31 -6.71 -0.23 9.45
N VAL A 32 -7.08 -1.02 8.44
CA VAL A 32 -6.74 -0.75 7.05
C VAL A 32 -7.50 0.48 6.53
N LEU A 33 -6.76 1.38 5.93
CA LEU A 33 -7.24 2.65 5.38
C LEU A 33 -6.79 2.75 3.92
N ILE A 34 -7.71 3.08 3.02
CA ILE A 34 -7.40 3.40 1.62
C ILE A 34 -7.81 4.83 1.36
N ARG A 35 -6.87 5.68 0.97
CA ARG A 35 -7.13 7.06 0.57
C ARG A 35 -7.05 7.21 -0.94
N ASP A 36 -8.11 7.72 -1.54
CA ASP A 36 -8.12 8.17 -2.92
C ASP A 36 -7.44 9.55 -2.99
N LEU A 37 -6.28 9.62 -3.66
CA LEU A 37 -5.49 10.84 -3.85
C LEU A 37 -5.96 11.67 -5.05
N GLY A 38 -6.56 11.01 -6.04
CA GLY A 38 -7.16 11.65 -7.21
C GLY A 38 -7.42 10.69 -8.36
N GLY A 39 -8.27 11.09 -9.30
CA GLY A 39 -8.46 10.37 -10.56
C GLY A 39 -7.28 10.62 -11.51
N VAL A 40 -6.77 9.56 -12.14
CA VAL A 40 -5.74 9.62 -13.19
C VAL A 40 -6.38 9.54 -14.58
N THR A 41 -7.34 8.63 -14.74
CA THR A 41 -8.21 8.51 -15.92
C THR A 41 -9.65 8.29 -15.46
N ALA A 42 -10.58 8.07 -16.40
CA ALA A 42 -11.99 7.79 -16.08
C ALA A 42 -12.19 6.53 -15.21
N ASP A 43 -11.24 5.58 -15.25
CA ASP A 43 -11.29 4.28 -14.61
C ASP A 43 -10.12 4.00 -13.64
N ILE A 44 -9.12 4.87 -13.59
CA ILE A 44 -7.94 4.73 -12.72
C ILE A 44 -7.96 5.79 -11.64
N THR A 45 -7.93 5.34 -10.39
CA THR A 45 -7.76 6.19 -9.21
C THR A 45 -6.37 5.96 -8.63
N TRP A 46 -5.67 7.03 -8.28
CA TRP A 46 -4.46 6.95 -7.47
C TRP A 46 -4.84 6.78 -6.01
N GLN A 47 -4.37 5.69 -5.40
CA GLN A 47 -4.72 5.29 -4.05
C GLN A 47 -3.46 5.12 -3.19
N LEU A 48 -3.63 5.41 -1.89
CA LEU A 48 -2.65 5.11 -0.86
C LEU A 48 -3.28 4.09 0.10
N HIS A 49 -2.71 2.90 0.17
CA HIS A 49 -3.16 1.83 1.06
C HIS A 49 -2.29 1.87 2.32
N ALA A 50 -2.90 1.92 3.50
CA ALA A 50 -2.23 1.86 4.78
C ALA A 50 -2.84 0.76 5.65
N GLY A 51 -2.02 0.11 6.48
CA GLY A 51 -2.47 -0.90 7.43
C GLY A 51 -1.48 -1.07 8.57
N GLN A 52 -1.99 -1.46 9.73
CA GLN A 52 -1.20 -1.61 10.95
C GLN A 52 -0.90 -3.08 11.22
N CYS A 53 0.36 -3.38 11.52
CA CYS A 53 0.76 -4.62 12.17
C CYS A 53 0.87 -4.38 13.68
N ALA A 54 0.33 -5.26 14.50
CA ALA A 54 0.38 -5.13 15.96
C ALA A 54 1.82 -5.08 16.50
N GLU A 55 2.74 -5.82 15.88
CA GLU A 55 4.14 -5.92 16.32
C GLU A 55 5.03 -4.85 15.68
N HIS A 56 4.79 -4.56 14.39
CA HIS A 56 5.72 -3.78 13.58
C HIS A 56 5.24 -2.37 13.25
N GLY A 57 4.01 -2.01 13.63
CA GLY A 57 3.42 -0.69 13.41
C GLY A 57 2.82 -0.49 12.01
N TRP A 58 2.75 0.77 11.57
CA TRP A 58 2.08 1.14 10.32
C TRP A 58 2.96 0.95 9.08
N PHE A 59 2.32 0.47 8.02
CA PHE A 59 2.87 0.36 6.67
C PHE A 59 1.93 0.97 5.65
N GLN A 60 2.49 1.48 4.55
CA GLN A 60 1.70 1.96 3.43
C GLN A 60 2.35 1.72 2.08
N THR A 61 1.55 1.77 1.03
CA THR A 61 2.03 1.75 -0.36
C THR A 61 1.08 2.48 -1.31
N GLU A 62 1.61 2.91 -2.44
CA GLU A 62 0.87 3.60 -3.49
C GLU A 62 0.45 2.63 -4.60
N VAL A 63 -0.79 2.79 -5.05
CA VAL A 63 -1.38 2.02 -6.15
C VAL A 63 -1.99 2.99 -7.14
N VAL A 64 -1.72 2.77 -8.43
CA VAL A 64 -2.34 3.54 -9.51
C VAL A 64 -2.90 2.54 -10.52
N SER A 65 -2.21 2.35 -11.65
CA SER A 65 -2.59 1.42 -12.71
C SER A 65 -1.81 0.11 -12.68
N ARG A 66 -0.94 -0.06 -11.68
CA ARG A 66 -0.01 -1.18 -11.54
C ARG A 66 0.09 -1.60 -10.07
N PRO A 67 0.48 -2.86 -9.81
CA PRO A 67 0.82 -3.28 -8.46
C PRO A 67 1.90 -2.38 -7.84
N PRO A 68 1.91 -2.22 -6.51
CA PRO A 68 2.89 -1.41 -5.82
C PRO A 68 4.29 -1.97 -6.03
N ARG A 69 5.30 -1.10 -6.09
CA ARG A 69 6.71 -1.51 -6.17
C ARG A 69 7.34 -1.72 -4.80
N GLU A 70 6.92 -0.91 -3.84
CA GLU A 70 7.53 -0.88 -2.52
C GLU A 70 6.47 -0.61 -1.47
N ILE A 71 6.66 -1.20 -0.29
CA ILE A 71 5.92 -0.89 0.93
C ILE A 71 6.85 -0.10 1.84
N PHE A 72 6.31 0.90 2.53
CA PHE A 72 7.08 1.78 3.42
C PHE A 72 6.54 1.65 4.84
N ALA A 73 7.45 1.54 5.81
CA ALA A 73 7.11 1.73 7.22
C ALA A 73 6.83 3.22 7.44
N VAL A 74 5.71 3.56 8.10
CA VAL A 74 5.31 4.96 8.34
C VAL A 74 4.98 5.19 9.81
N THR A 75 5.01 6.46 10.21
CA THR A 75 4.70 6.91 11.57
C THR A 75 3.21 6.77 11.92
N ARG A 76 2.34 6.95 10.93
CA ARG A 76 0.88 6.84 10.99
C ARG A 76 0.34 6.66 9.56
N PRO A 77 -0.94 6.31 9.36
CA PRO A 77 -1.53 6.27 8.04
C PRO A 77 -1.30 7.59 7.30
N PHE A 78 -0.76 7.51 6.09
CA PHE A 78 -0.50 8.66 5.22
C PHE A 78 0.47 9.68 5.83
N GLY A 79 1.31 9.22 6.77
CA GLY A 79 2.35 9.99 7.43
C GLY A 79 3.70 9.88 6.73
N ALA A 80 4.74 10.33 7.43
CA ALA A 80 6.12 10.23 6.94
C ALA A 80 6.64 8.79 7.06
N ALA A 81 7.45 8.40 6.07
CA ALA A 81 8.28 7.19 6.13
C ALA A 81 9.18 7.24 7.37
N ARG A 82 9.37 6.09 7.99
CA ARG A 82 10.24 5.92 9.15
C ARG A 82 11.20 4.77 8.94
N ARG A 83 12.33 4.88 9.62
CA ARG A 83 13.30 3.80 9.75
C ARG A 83 12.73 2.67 10.60
N ILE A 84 13.01 1.43 10.21
CA ILE A 84 12.81 0.24 11.03
C ILE A 84 14.11 -0.56 11.06
N VAL A 85 14.42 -1.15 12.22
CA VAL A 85 15.60 -2.00 12.39
C VAL A 85 15.12 -3.44 12.54
N VAL A 86 15.56 -4.31 11.65
CA VAL A 86 15.27 -5.76 11.67
C VAL A 86 16.61 -6.48 11.62
N ASP A 87 16.87 -7.39 12.56
CA ASP A 87 18.14 -8.12 12.68
C ASP A 87 19.39 -7.23 12.62
N GLY A 88 19.31 -6.05 13.26
CA GLY A 88 20.40 -5.07 13.29
C GLY A 88 20.61 -4.29 11.99
N ARG A 89 19.78 -4.50 10.96
CA ARG A 89 19.84 -3.79 9.67
C ARG A 89 18.73 -2.76 9.57
N GLU A 90 19.05 -1.62 8.99
CA GLU A 90 18.09 -0.55 8.75
C GLU A 90 17.34 -0.77 7.43
N HIS A 91 16.02 -0.65 7.50
CA HIS A 91 15.13 -0.71 6.35
C HIS A 91 14.29 0.56 6.27
N PHE A 92 14.15 1.07 5.05
CA PHE A 92 13.33 2.25 4.73
C PHE A 92 12.17 1.89 3.81
N SER A 93 12.36 0.89 2.95
CA SER A 93 11.35 0.33 2.06
C SER A 93 11.52 -1.19 1.93
N PHE A 94 10.46 -1.82 1.44
CA PHE A 94 10.39 -3.26 1.20
C PHE A 94 9.90 -3.48 -0.22
N SER A 95 10.79 -3.98 -1.10
CA SER A 95 10.42 -4.32 -2.47
C SER A 95 9.35 -5.41 -2.50
N THR A 96 8.34 -5.20 -3.33
CA THR A 96 7.34 -6.22 -3.67
C THR A 96 7.85 -7.10 -4.80
N SER A 97 7.23 -8.27 -4.97
CA SER A 97 7.48 -9.18 -6.09
C SER A 97 7.30 -8.51 -7.45
N TRP A 98 6.37 -7.55 -7.57
CA TRP A 98 6.21 -6.75 -8.78
C TRP A 98 7.48 -5.97 -9.16
N ASN A 99 8.23 -5.45 -8.19
CA ASN A 99 9.45 -4.70 -8.46
C ASN A 99 10.56 -5.58 -9.06
N ASP A 100 10.55 -6.87 -8.70
CA ASP A 100 11.56 -7.85 -9.09
C ASP A 100 11.29 -8.53 -10.44
N LEU A 101 10.09 -8.38 -10.99
CA LEU A 101 9.76 -8.96 -12.29
C LEU A 101 10.64 -8.39 -13.43
N PRO A 102 10.99 -9.21 -14.43
CA PRO A 102 11.62 -8.73 -15.65
C PRO A 102 10.87 -7.55 -16.27
N GLN A 103 11.59 -6.61 -16.87
CA GLN A 103 10.98 -5.39 -17.43
C GLN A 103 9.86 -5.69 -18.44
N GLN A 104 9.99 -6.75 -19.22
CA GLN A 104 8.99 -7.15 -20.21
C GLN A 104 7.67 -7.57 -19.55
N GLU A 105 7.73 -8.31 -18.45
CA GLU A 105 6.56 -8.73 -17.67
C GLU A 105 5.90 -7.52 -16.97
N ARG A 106 6.71 -6.60 -16.42
CA ARG A 106 6.20 -5.36 -15.80
C ARG A 106 5.44 -4.43 -16.75
N ARG A 107 5.53 -4.64 -18.07
CA ARG A 107 4.78 -3.87 -19.07
C ARG A 107 3.39 -4.45 -19.36
N GLN A 108 3.15 -5.73 -19.05
CA GLN A 108 1.88 -6.39 -19.31
C GLN A 108 0.75 -5.83 -18.44
N LYS A 109 -0.47 -5.73 -18.96
CA LYS A 109 -1.61 -5.28 -18.16
C LYS A 109 -1.99 -6.38 -17.17
N VAL A 110 -2.01 -6.06 -15.89
CA VAL A 110 -2.36 -6.96 -14.78
C VAL A 110 -3.37 -6.29 -13.87
N ASP A 111 -4.02 -7.04 -12.98
CA ASP A 111 -4.80 -6.48 -11.89
C ASP A 111 -3.86 -5.86 -10.83
N PRO A 112 -3.93 -4.54 -10.55
CA PRO A 112 -3.11 -3.90 -9.53
C PRO A 112 -3.31 -4.46 -8.12
N LEU A 113 -4.45 -5.10 -7.84
CA LEU A 113 -4.80 -5.64 -6.53
C LEU A 113 -4.57 -7.16 -6.41
N GLU A 114 -3.95 -7.79 -7.41
CA GLU A 114 -3.58 -9.20 -7.33
C GLU A 114 -2.53 -9.42 -6.23
N ALA A 115 -2.89 -10.18 -5.18
CA ALA A 115 -2.09 -10.30 -3.96
C ALA A 115 -0.68 -10.88 -4.19
N SER A 116 -0.50 -11.71 -5.22
CA SER A 116 0.80 -12.28 -5.61
C SER A 116 1.85 -11.19 -5.86
N TYR A 117 1.44 -10.06 -6.45
CA TYR A 117 2.30 -8.93 -6.79
C TYR A 117 2.62 -7.99 -5.62
N TRP A 118 1.96 -8.18 -4.48
CA TRP A 118 2.15 -7.38 -3.26
C TRP A 118 3.07 -8.04 -2.24
N GLN A 119 3.37 -9.33 -2.43
CA GLN A 119 4.26 -10.07 -1.55
C GLN A 119 5.63 -9.39 -1.50
N THR A 120 6.15 -9.18 -0.31
CA THR A 120 7.53 -8.71 -0.14
C THR A 120 8.48 -9.89 -0.03
N LYS A 121 9.74 -9.65 -0.38
CA LYS A 121 10.80 -10.59 -0.01
C LYS A 121 10.88 -10.65 1.53
N PRO A 122 10.82 -11.84 2.15
CA PRO A 122 11.00 -11.97 3.59
C PRO A 122 12.36 -11.38 4.01
N LEU A 123 12.37 -10.55 5.05
CA LEU A 123 13.61 -10.01 5.62
C LEU A 123 14.33 -10.99 6.54
N SER A 124 13.65 -12.03 7.01
CA SER A 124 14.19 -13.10 7.86
C SER A 124 13.91 -14.48 7.25
N LYS A 125 14.95 -15.32 7.18
CA LYS A 125 14.82 -16.79 7.27
C LYS A 125 15.50 -17.21 8.56
#